data_AF-A0A345YJJ8-F1
#
_entry.id   AF-A0A345YJJ8-F1
#
_cell.length_a   1.000
_cell.length_b   1.000
_cell.length_c   1.000
_cell.angle_alpha   90.00
_cell.angle_beta   90.00
_cell.angle_gamma   90.00
#
_symmetry.space_group_name_H-M   'P 1'
#
loop_
_entity.id
_entity.type
_entity.pdbx_description
1 polymer ?
#
loop_
_entity_poly.entity_id
_entity_poly.type
_entity_poly.pdbx_seq_one_letter_code
_entity_poly.pdbx_strand_id
1 'polypeptide(L)'
;MSEKNWRRGRIVGPEDTLDLKSCALVAEVHSRAVRADDGGHVASYILVDGLEEAFAEDAMNFFSSQVTLLVDSSRLVEHCKAEFPALVTIRMTDQYEGYVAQCFQFDFLQTIPGDDVISQDGWDAFCVRQAMLRGEDVEDADDLPEFDERSLRRKVYANRAQVKEDRSPWLVDEYNQLRELTDGKPEGSEALIELADDMEAALNGQVLVGDSFSVVIPTRIERAVQDGAMRHYIPQTGREIVVAHGLDAVQAGKVLRLVEQDKSRFVDASQLMAGSNSKETLHPAFIVPDSGLNWISTDFNGRRSAEGYKHLQAELNTSMEAKDGEVVPMVANSAQR
;
A
#
# COMPACT_ATOMS: atom_id res chain seq x y z
N MET A 1 26.05 3.25 -2.59
CA MET A 1 25.01 2.21 -2.72
C MET A 1 24.86 1.93 -4.19
N SER A 2 24.78 0.67 -4.60
CA SER A 2 24.43 0.29 -5.97
C SER A 2 23.04 0.87 -6.27
N GLU A 3 22.92 1.65 -7.33
CA GLU A 3 21.62 2.19 -7.76
C GLU A 3 20.82 1.01 -8.32
N LYS A 4 19.68 0.69 -7.68
CA LYS A 4 18.84 -0.45 -8.08
C LYS A 4 18.48 -0.29 -9.56
N ASN A 5 18.67 -1.34 -10.36
CA ASN A 5 18.53 -1.28 -11.83
C ASN A 5 17.14 -0.82 -12.33
N TRP A 6 16.09 -1.02 -11.52
CA TRP A 6 14.70 -0.67 -11.81
C TRP A 6 14.31 0.72 -11.33
N ARG A 7 15.13 1.37 -10.49
CA ARG A 7 14.78 2.67 -9.89
C ARG A 7 14.75 3.73 -10.97
N ARG A 8 13.66 4.49 -11.03
CA ARG A 8 13.50 5.61 -11.95
C ARG A 8 13.45 6.90 -11.16
N GLY A 9 14.54 7.64 -11.26
CA GLY A 9 14.73 8.89 -10.54
C GLY A 9 14.83 8.74 -9.02
N ARG A 10 15.16 9.85 -8.38
CA ARG A 10 15.38 9.95 -6.94
C ARG A 10 14.61 11.14 -6.40
N ILE A 11 13.83 10.92 -5.34
CA ILE A 11 13.22 12.02 -4.59
C ILE A 11 14.32 12.92 -4.05
N VAL A 12 14.23 14.21 -4.36
CA VAL A 12 15.21 15.21 -3.97
C VAL A 12 14.92 15.68 -2.55
N GLY A 13 15.91 15.54 -1.68
CA GLY A 13 15.86 16.03 -0.31
C GLY A 13 16.17 17.53 -0.20
N PRO A 14 15.91 18.14 0.97
CA PRO A 14 16.12 19.57 1.19
C PRO A 14 17.60 20.01 1.10
N GLU A 15 18.55 19.10 1.34
CA GLU A 15 20.00 19.36 1.31
C GLU A 15 20.66 18.98 -0.03
N ASP A 16 19.89 18.43 -0.97
CA ASP A 16 20.42 17.98 -2.25
C ASP A 16 20.71 19.17 -3.18
N THR A 17 21.79 19.05 -3.96
CA THR A 17 22.05 20.00 -5.05
C THR A 17 21.06 19.73 -6.18
N LEU A 18 20.16 20.69 -6.42
CA LEU A 18 19.12 20.60 -7.44
C LEU A 18 19.66 20.93 -8.83
N ASP A 19 19.65 19.95 -9.75
CA ASP A 19 19.65 20.24 -11.18
C ASP A 19 18.20 20.47 -11.64
N LEU A 20 17.83 21.75 -11.71
CA LEU A 20 16.50 22.17 -12.12
C LEU A 20 16.21 21.94 -13.61
N LYS A 21 17.02 21.19 -14.35
CA LYS A 21 16.70 20.77 -15.73
C LYS A 21 16.28 19.30 -15.82
N SER A 22 16.63 18.48 -14.83
CA SER A 22 16.39 17.03 -14.82
C SER A 22 15.32 16.59 -13.80
N CYS A 23 14.81 17.51 -13.00
CA CYS A 23 13.75 17.26 -12.02
C CYS A 23 12.34 17.32 -12.62
N ALA A 24 11.40 16.65 -11.95
CA ALA A 24 9.97 16.81 -12.13
C ALA A 24 9.30 17.05 -10.79
N LEU A 25 8.32 17.95 -10.74
CA LEU A 25 7.42 18.10 -9.60
C LEU A 25 6.35 17.02 -9.66
N VAL A 26 6.26 16.19 -8.62
CA VAL A 26 5.28 15.09 -8.57
C VAL A 26 4.18 15.31 -7.54
N ALA A 27 4.41 16.15 -6.53
CA ALA A 27 3.40 16.49 -5.54
C ALA A 27 3.56 17.91 -5.01
N GLU A 28 2.43 18.56 -4.76
CA GLU A 28 2.35 19.83 -4.05
C GLU A 28 1.35 19.69 -2.90
N VAL A 29 1.73 20.21 -1.75
CA VAL A 29 0.93 20.22 -0.54
C VAL A 29 0.47 21.64 -0.29
N HIS A 30 -0.85 21.86 -0.23
CA HIS A 30 -1.43 23.12 0.20
C HIS A 30 -2.04 22.97 1.57
N SER A 31 -1.63 23.83 2.51
CA SER A 31 -2.34 23.95 3.78
C SER A 31 -2.47 25.41 4.20
N ARG A 32 -3.39 25.67 5.12
CA ARG A 32 -3.44 26.95 5.84
C ARG A 32 -2.40 26.91 6.95
N ALA A 33 -1.76 28.05 7.18
CA ALA A 33 -0.79 28.14 8.25
C ALA A 33 -1.50 28.09 9.62
N VAL A 34 -0.95 27.34 10.57
CA VAL A 34 -1.57 27.12 11.90
C VAL A 34 -1.64 28.40 12.73
N ARG A 35 -0.82 29.41 12.43
CA ARG A 35 -0.83 30.68 13.16
C ARG A 35 -1.01 31.89 12.23
N ALA A 36 -1.65 32.94 12.75
CA ALA A 36 -1.96 34.16 11.99
C ALA A 36 -0.72 34.96 11.58
N ASP A 37 0.41 34.75 12.24
CA ASP A 37 1.73 35.33 11.95
C ASP A 37 2.52 34.56 10.87
N ASP A 38 2.09 33.34 10.50
CA ASP A 38 2.74 32.50 9.48
C ASP A 38 2.30 32.86 8.03
N GLY A 39 1.83 34.09 7.80
CA GLY A 39 1.73 34.70 6.46
C GLY A 39 0.61 34.22 5.53
N GLY A 40 -0.09 33.12 5.85
CA GLY A 40 -1.14 32.57 5.01
C GLY A 40 -0.60 31.64 3.93
N HIS A 41 -1.20 30.45 3.83
CA HIS A 41 -0.86 29.34 2.94
C HIS A 41 0.59 28.79 3.05
N VAL A 42 0.71 27.59 3.61
CA VAL A 42 1.94 26.77 3.53
C VAL A 42 1.82 25.94 2.25
N ALA A 43 2.71 26.20 1.30
CA ALA A 43 2.90 25.35 0.13
C ALA A 43 4.18 24.53 0.31
N SER A 44 4.10 23.22 0.11
CA SER A 44 5.29 22.36 0.08
C SER A 44 5.30 21.47 -1.15
N TYR A 45 6.46 20.93 -1.53
CA TYR A 45 6.61 20.25 -2.80
C TYR A 45 7.59 19.07 -2.76
N ILE A 46 7.41 18.14 -3.70
CA ILE A 46 8.26 16.96 -3.90
C ILE A 46 8.81 16.97 -5.33
N LEU A 47 10.13 17.07 -5.44
CA LEU A 47 10.84 16.93 -6.70
C LEU A 47 11.43 15.53 -6.81
N VAL A 48 11.44 15.00 -8.03
CA VAL A 48 12.16 13.78 -8.41
C VAL A 48 13.16 14.13 -9.48
N ASP A 49 14.44 13.88 -9.22
CA ASP A 49 15.52 14.06 -10.17
C ASP A 49 15.66 12.83 -11.09
N GLY A 50 15.99 13.04 -12.36
CA GLY A 50 16.22 11.97 -13.34
C GLY A 50 14.95 11.28 -13.82
N LEU A 51 13.81 11.97 -13.77
CA LEU A 51 12.51 11.41 -14.15
C LEU A 51 12.16 11.72 -15.61
N GLU A 52 11.88 10.69 -16.40
CA GLU A 52 11.34 10.86 -17.75
C GLU A 52 9.87 11.34 -17.70
N GLU A 53 9.46 12.20 -18.63
CA GLU A 53 8.12 12.83 -18.65
C GLU A 53 6.97 11.81 -18.63
N ALA A 54 7.05 10.75 -19.45
CA ALA A 54 6.04 9.70 -19.47
C ALA A 54 5.88 9.00 -18.10
N PHE A 55 6.98 8.88 -17.36
CA PHE A 55 6.98 8.26 -16.05
C PHE A 55 6.48 9.20 -14.96
N ALA A 56 6.64 10.51 -15.14
CA ALA A 56 6.04 11.52 -14.27
C ALA A 56 4.50 11.52 -14.35
N GLU A 57 3.93 11.35 -15.55
CA GLU A 57 2.49 11.22 -15.73
C GLU A 57 1.96 9.94 -15.06
N ASP A 58 2.66 8.82 -15.20
CA ASP A 58 2.34 7.57 -14.51
C ASP A 58 2.40 7.72 -12.99
N ALA A 59 3.41 8.43 -12.47
CA ALA A 59 3.55 8.71 -11.05
C ALA A 59 2.39 9.57 -10.54
N MET A 60 2.04 10.62 -11.29
CA MET A 60 0.91 11.48 -10.97
C MET A 60 -0.38 10.66 -10.89
N ASN A 61 -0.66 9.83 -11.88
CA ASN A 61 -1.87 9.00 -11.90
C ASN A 61 -1.89 7.97 -10.75
N PHE A 62 -0.73 7.37 -10.45
CA PHE A 62 -0.59 6.41 -9.35
C PHE A 62 -0.83 7.08 -7.99
N PHE A 63 -0.08 8.12 -7.65
CA PHE A 63 -0.17 8.78 -6.35
C PHE A 63 -1.44 9.62 -6.18
N SER A 64 -2.06 10.12 -7.25
CA SER A 64 -3.37 10.80 -7.14
C SER A 64 -4.44 9.90 -6.52
N SER A 65 -4.34 8.58 -6.75
CA SER A 65 -5.23 7.58 -6.16
C SER A 65 -4.79 7.13 -4.76
N GLN A 66 -3.52 7.35 -4.40
CA GLN A 66 -2.86 6.76 -3.23
C GLN A 66 -1.87 7.77 -2.62
N VAL A 67 -2.35 8.96 -2.30
CA VAL A 67 -1.53 10.08 -1.83
C VAL A 67 -0.70 9.72 -0.60
N THR A 68 -1.25 8.90 0.29
CA THR A 68 -0.61 8.45 1.54
C THR A 68 0.58 7.52 1.31
N LEU A 69 0.76 6.96 0.11
CA LEU A 69 2.00 6.25 -0.25
C LEU A 69 3.16 7.21 -0.45
N LEU A 70 2.90 8.46 -0.84
CA LEU A 70 3.97 9.42 -1.10
C LEU A 70 4.17 10.37 0.08
N VAL A 71 3.10 10.76 0.77
CA VAL A 71 3.13 11.79 1.82
C VAL A 71 2.37 11.34 3.07
N ASP A 72 3.05 11.38 4.22
CA ASP A 72 2.40 11.24 5.52
C ASP A 72 1.77 12.58 5.93
N SER A 73 0.45 12.68 5.75
CA SER A 73 -0.31 13.90 6.07
C SER A 73 -0.33 14.24 7.56
N SER A 74 -0.11 13.27 8.45
CA SER A 74 -0.05 13.50 9.91
C SER A 74 1.28 14.11 10.29
N ARG A 75 2.39 13.55 9.80
CA ARG A 75 3.73 14.10 10.03
C ARG A 75 3.94 15.43 9.32
N LEU A 76 3.31 15.63 8.17
CA LEU A 76 3.27 16.92 7.51
C LEU A 76 2.70 18.03 8.42
N VAL A 77 1.64 17.75 9.19
CA VAL A 77 1.11 18.69 10.19
C VAL A 77 2.12 18.94 11.31
N GLU A 78 2.75 17.90 11.83
CA GLU A 78 3.73 18.01 12.92
C GLU A 78 4.99 18.79 12.52
N HIS A 79 5.53 18.52 11.33
CA HIS A 79 6.81 19.06 10.87
C HIS A 79 6.66 20.37 10.10
N CYS A 80 5.62 20.52 9.27
CA CYS A 80 5.42 21.70 8.42
C CYS A 80 4.40 22.70 8.99
N LYS A 81 3.86 22.45 10.20
CA LYS A 81 2.83 23.28 10.86
C LYS A 81 1.65 23.58 9.94
N ALA A 82 1.26 22.60 9.13
CA ALA A 82 0.07 22.64 8.30
C ALA A 82 -1.19 22.51 9.18
N GLU A 83 -2.26 23.26 8.90
CA GLU A 83 -3.55 23.04 9.55
C GLU A 83 -4.16 21.71 9.10
N PHE A 84 -4.81 20.98 10.01
CA PHE A 84 -5.43 19.68 9.71
C PHE A 84 -6.86 19.85 9.16
N PRO A 85 -7.24 19.12 8.09
CA PRO A 85 -6.39 18.26 7.25
C PRO A 85 -5.61 19.08 6.20
N ALA A 86 -4.32 18.77 6.03
CA ALA A 86 -3.52 19.34 4.93
C ALA A 86 -3.99 18.74 3.60
N LEU A 87 -4.24 19.59 2.59
CA LEU A 87 -4.67 19.15 1.27
C LEU A 87 -3.44 18.85 0.41
N VAL A 88 -3.16 17.57 0.19
CA VAL A 88 -2.11 17.15 -0.74
C VAL A 88 -2.70 17.03 -2.13
N THR A 89 -2.09 17.71 -3.10
CA THR A 89 -2.46 17.69 -4.51
C THR A 89 -1.32 17.09 -5.32
N ILE A 90 -1.57 15.96 -5.96
CA ILE A 90 -0.61 15.34 -6.87
C ILE A 90 -0.76 16.01 -8.23
N ARG A 91 0.31 16.62 -8.74
CA ARG A 91 0.31 17.32 -10.03
C ARG A 91 1.68 17.25 -10.68
N MET A 92 1.66 17.24 -12.01
CA MET A 92 2.85 17.40 -12.84
C MET A 92 2.92 18.84 -13.36
N THR A 93 4.12 19.42 -13.42
CA THR A 93 4.36 20.66 -14.17
C THR A 93 5.67 20.59 -14.96
N ASP A 94 5.57 20.93 -16.24
CA ASP A 94 6.67 21.11 -17.18
C ASP A 94 7.41 22.45 -17.00
N GLN A 95 6.83 23.37 -16.23
CA GLN A 95 7.36 24.71 -15.94
C GLN A 95 7.84 24.85 -14.49
N TYR A 96 8.35 23.76 -13.90
CA TYR A 96 8.75 23.77 -12.49
C TYR A 96 9.89 24.76 -12.19
N GLU A 97 10.81 25.01 -13.12
CA GLU A 97 11.88 26.01 -12.96
C GLU A 97 11.29 27.39 -12.61
N GLY A 98 10.29 27.83 -13.37
CA GLY A 98 9.63 29.12 -13.18
C GLY A 98 8.78 29.15 -11.91
N TYR A 99 8.10 28.05 -11.60
CA TYR A 99 7.31 27.90 -10.39
C TYR A 99 8.20 27.95 -9.13
N VAL A 100 9.28 27.16 -9.07
CA VAL A 100 10.24 27.14 -7.95
C VAL A 100 10.95 28.49 -7.81
N ALA A 101 11.34 29.13 -8.93
CA ALA A 101 11.97 30.45 -8.89
C ALA A 101 11.04 31.55 -8.33
N GLN A 102 9.77 31.57 -8.73
CA GLN A 102 8.77 32.49 -8.16
C GLN A 102 8.56 32.21 -6.68
N CYS A 103 8.47 30.94 -6.32
CA CYS A 103 8.29 30.51 -4.96
C CYS A 103 9.45 30.91 -4.03
N PHE A 104 10.71 30.79 -4.48
CA PHE A 104 11.88 31.33 -3.78
C PHE A 104 11.85 32.86 -3.67
N GLN A 105 11.39 33.56 -4.72
CA GLN A 105 11.31 35.01 -4.73
C GLN A 105 10.34 35.57 -3.66
N PHE A 106 9.26 34.84 -3.38
CA PHE A 106 8.19 35.27 -2.47
C PHE A 106 8.18 34.51 -1.13
N ASP A 107 9.14 33.62 -0.90
CA ASP A 107 9.38 32.89 0.36
C ASP A 107 8.15 32.16 0.93
N PHE A 108 7.35 31.52 0.07
CA PHE A 108 6.13 30.80 0.47
C PHE A 108 6.12 29.29 0.17
N LEU A 109 7.12 28.79 -0.56
CA LEU A 109 7.25 27.37 -0.88
C LEU A 109 8.45 26.78 -0.18
N GLN A 110 8.23 25.71 0.57
CA GLN A 110 9.28 25.01 1.29
C GLN A 110 9.41 23.58 0.79
N THR A 111 10.65 23.10 0.61
CA THR A 111 10.89 21.67 0.37
C THR A 111 10.47 20.90 1.61
N ILE A 112 9.71 19.82 1.43
CA ILE A 112 9.25 19.00 2.55
C ILE A 112 10.48 18.35 3.23
N PRO A 113 10.57 18.37 4.57
CA PRO A 113 11.63 17.66 5.29
C PRO A 113 11.55 16.16 4.95
N GLY A 114 12.69 15.56 4.58
CA GLY A 114 12.87 14.28 3.86
C GLY A 114 12.09 13.05 4.35
N ASP A 115 12.79 11.94 4.65
CA ASP A 115 12.19 10.59 4.83
C ASP A 115 11.09 10.51 5.89
N ASP A 116 10.99 11.51 6.78
CA ASP A 116 9.94 11.56 7.79
C ASP A 116 8.56 11.92 7.22
N VAL A 117 8.47 12.72 6.16
CA VAL A 117 7.17 13.13 5.57
C VAL A 117 6.98 12.52 4.19
N ILE A 118 8.06 12.30 3.45
CA ILE A 118 8.04 11.68 2.13
C ILE A 118 8.47 10.22 2.25
N SER A 119 7.63 9.30 1.77
CA SER A 119 7.97 7.87 1.78
C SER A 119 8.81 7.50 0.54
N GLN A 120 10.10 7.21 0.76
CA GLN A 120 10.97 6.61 -0.27
C GLN A 120 10.48 5.21 -0.66
N ASP A 121 9.99 4.44 0.30
CA ASP A 121 9.49 3.10 0.06
C ASP A 121 8.24 3.11 -0.83
N GLY A 122 7.37 4.13 -0.69
CA GLY A 122 6.23 4.30 -1.58
C GLY A 122 6.62 4.68 -3.01
N TRP A 123 7.69 5.46 -3.17
CA TRP A 123 8.30 5.72 -4.49
C TRP A 123 8.92 4.48 -5.11
N ASP A 124 9.65 3.70 -4.30
CA ASP A 124 10.22 2.43 -4.71
C ASP A 124 9.13 1.46 -5.14
N ALA A 125 8.00 1.37 -4.42
CA ALA A 125 6.86 0.53 -4.78
C ALA A 125 6.26 0.91 -6.13
N PHE A 126 6.13 2.22 -6.41
CA PHE A 126 5.71 2.71 -7.72
C PHE A 126 6.69 2.28 -8.82
N CYS A 127 7.99 2.47 -8.60
CA CYS A 127 9.03 2.11 -9.57
C CYS A 127 9.05 0.61 -9.87
N VAL A 128 8.98 -0.24 -8.83
CA VAL A 128 8.89 -1.70 -8.98
C VAL A 128 7.68 -2.09 -9.82
N ARG A 129 6.50 -1.55 -9.49
CA ARG A 129 5.27 -1.85 -10.23
C ARG A 129 5.45 -1.55 -11.72
N GLN A 130 6.03 -0.39 -12.05
CA GLN A 130 6.23 0.00 -13.45
C GLN A 130 7.26 -0.87 -14.16
N ALA A 131 8.38 -1.18 -13.50
CA ALA A 131 9.38 -2.11 -14.02
C ALA A 131 8.74 -3.47 -14.34
N MET A 132 7.94 -4.01 -13.42
CA MET A 132 7.22 -5.26 -13.59
C MET A 132 6.16 -5.24 -14.69
N LEU A 133 5.49 -4.10 -14.92
CA LEU A 133 4.54 -3.93 -16.04
C LEU A 133 5.24 -3.91 -17.40
N ARG A 134 6.50 -3.45 -17.43
CA ARG A 134 7.35 -3.46 -18.64
C ARG A 134 8.10 -4.78 -18.85
N GLY A 135 7.97 -5.73 -17.92
CA GLY A 135 8.69 -7.00 -17.96
C GLY A 135 10.19 -6.85 -17.64
N GLU A 136 10.57 -5.77 -16.95
CA GLU A 136 11.92 -5.59 -16.43
C GLU A 136 12.17 -6.51 -15.23
N ASP A 137 13.42 -6.93 -15.07
CA ASP A 137 13.84 -7.74 -13.92
C ASP A 137 14.06 -6.84 -12.71
N VAL A 138 13.59 -7.29 -11.54
CA VAL A 138 13.63 -6.52 -10.29
C VAL A 138 14.47 -7.33 -9.29
N GLU A 139 15.59 -6.74 -8.85
CA GLU A 139 16.47 -7.33 -7.84
C GLU A 139 15.68 -7.79 -6.61
N ASP A 140 16.08 -8.95 -6.04
CA ASP A 140 15.48 -9.59 -4.87
C ASP A 140 13.99 -9.99 -5.01
N ALA A 141 13.36 -9.81 -6.18
CA ALA A 141 11.97 -10.22 -6.40
C ALA A 141 11.76 -11.75 -6.39
N ASP A 142 12.83 -12.53 -6.51
CA ASP A 142 12.83 -13.99 -6.38
C ASP A 142 12.97 -14.46 -4.92
N ASP A 143 13.54 -13.64 -4.03
CA ASP A 143 13.88 -14.00 -2.65
C ASP A 143 12.79 -13.58 -1.65
N LEU A 144 11.54 -13.51 -2.12
CA LEU A 144 10.43 -13.09 -1.28
C LEU A 144 10.13 -14.15 -0.21
N PRO A 145 9.91 -13.74 1.04
CA PRO A 145 9.54 -14.65 2.10
C PRO A 145 8.19 -15.31 1.81
N GLU A 146 8.00 -16.49 2.39
CA GLU A 146 6.71 -17.15 2.34
C GLU A 146 5.61 -16.27 2.95
N PHE A 147 4.42 -16.35 2.36
CA PHE A 147 3.27 -15.60 2.85
C PHE A 147 2.81 -16.13 4.22
N ASP A 148 2.81 -15.28 5.25
CA ASP A 148 2.35 -15.64 6.60
C ASP A 148 0.93 -15.11 6.88
N GLU A 149 -0.06 -16.00 6.66
CA GLU A 149 -1.48 -15.73 6.95
C GLU A 149 -1.74 -15.40 8.44
N ARG A 150 -0.96 -15.99 9.35
CA ARG A 150 -1.10 -15.71 10.78
C ARG A 150 -0.54 -14.34 11.11
N SER A 151 0.62 -13.98 10.54
CA SER A 151 1.14 -12.62 10.63
C SER A 151 0.11 -11.61 10.11
N LEU A 152 -0.61 -11.91 9.02
CA LEU A 152 -1.66 -11.02 8.48
C LEU A 152 -2.79 -10.80 9.48
N ARG A 153 -3.25 -11.89 10.07
CA ARG A 153 -4.31 -11.84 11.06
C ARG A 153 -3.85 -11.06 12.31
N ARG A 154 -2.65 -11.35 12.82
CA ARG A 154 -2.04 -10.63 13.96
C ARG A 154 -1.86 -9.15 13.68
N LYS A 155 -1.43 -8.76 12.47
CA LYS A 155 -1.28 -7.36 12.07
C LYS A 155 -2.61 -6.62 12.05
N VAL A 156 -3.64 -7.26 11.50
CA VAL A 156 -5.01 -6.72 11.54
C VAL A 156 -5.44 -6.45 12.99
N TYR A 157 -5.18 -7.37 13.92
CA TYR A 157 -5.46 -7.15 15.34
C TYR A 157 -4.61 -6.03 15.95
N ALA A 158 -3.32 -5.96 15.61
CA ALA A 158 -2.42 -4.93 16.11
C ALA A 158 -2.86 -3.53 15.65
N ASN A 159 -3.22 -3.36 14.37
CA ASN A 159 -3.76 -2.11 13.85
C ASN A 159 -5.09 -1.73 14.52
N ARG A 160 -5.97 -2.70 14.78
CA ARG A 160 -7.20 -2.47 15.57
C ARG A 160 -6.91 -1.97 16.98
N ALA A 161 -5.79 -2.35 17.58
CA ALA A 161 -5.40 -1.93 18.91
C ALA A 161 -4.74 -0.53 18.97
N GLN A 162 -4.24 0.01 17.85
CA GLN A 162 -3.43 1.23 17.80
C GLN A 162 -4.21 2.54 17.55
N VAL A 163 -5.50 2.49 17.23
CA VAL A 163 -6.28 3.71 16.95
C VAL A 163 -6.41 4.55 18.23
N LYS A 164 -5.86 5.76 18.17
CA LYS A 164 -5.41 6.68 19.24
C LYS A 164 -6.41 7.08 20.35
N GLU A 165 -7.63 6.57 20.39
CA GLU A 165 -8.61 6.92 21.44
C GLU A 165 -8.97 5.79 22.39
N ASP A 166 -8.59 4.54 22.10
CA ASP A 166 -8.71 3.46 23.05
C ASP A 166 -7.60 2.44 22.78
N ARG A 167 -6.89 2.00 23.82
CA ARG A 167 -6.46 0.60 23.84
C ARG A 167 -7.77 -0.20 23.84
N SER A 168 -8.36 -0.44 22.67
CA SER A 168 -9.76 -0.86 22.53
C SER A 168 -10.05 -1.97 23.54
N PRO A 169 -10.80 -1.68 24.62
CA PRO A 169 -11.17 -2.69 25.62
C PRO A 169 -11.73 -3.93 24.94
N TRP A 170 -12.38 -3.74 23.78
CA TRP A 170 -12.84 -4.79 22.92
C TRP A 170 -11.81 -5.87 22.58
N LEU A 171 -10.57 -5.56 22.15
CA LEU A 171 -9.64 -6.64 21.75
C LEU A 171 -9.22 -7.48 22.96
N VAL A 172 -9.04 -6.84 24.11
CA VAL A 172 -8.73 -7.52 25.39
C VAL A 172 -9.94 -8.30 25.89
N ASP A 173 -11.14 -7.72 25.85
CA ASP A 173 -12.40 -8.35 26.27
C ASP A 173 -12.77 -9.53 25.38
N GLU A 174 -12.64 -9.39 24.07
CA GLU A 174 -12.88 -10.43 23.07
C GLU A 174 -11.86 -11.56 23.23
N TYR A 175 -10.56 -11.22 23.43
CA TYR A 175 -9.53 -12.21 23.75
C TYR A 175 -9.88 -12.99 25.02
N ASN A 176 -10.27 -12.29 26.09
CA ASN A 176 -10.65 -12.92 27.37
C ASN A 176 -11.87 -13.84 27.21
N GLN A 177 -12.91 -13.40 26.50
CA GLN A 177 -14.09 -14.22 26.22
C GLN A 177 -13.74 -15.47 25.38
N LEU A 178 -12.91 -15.32 24.34
CA LEU A 178 -12.43 -16.44 23.54
C LEU A 178 -11.61 -17.43 24.36
N ARG A 179 -10.76 -16.94 25.27
CA ARG A 179 -10.00 -17.79 26.20
C ARG A 179 -10.91 -18.53 27.17
N GLU A 180 -11.91 -17.86 27.76
CA GLU A 180 -12.91 -18.51 28.61
C GLU A 180 -13.69 -19.62 27.88
N LEU A 181 -14.01 -19.43 26.60
CA LEU A 181 -14.72 -20.42 25.79
C LEU A 181 -13.84 -21.63 25.41
N THR A 182 -12.53 -21.41 25.26
CA THR A 182 -11.58 -22.44 24.82
C THR A 182 -10.90 -23.16 25.99
N ASP A 183 -11.02 -22.65 27.21
CA ASP A 183 -10.41 -23.24 28.41
C ASP A 183 -10.98 -24.64 28.69
N GLY A 184 -10.09 -25.64 28.71
CA GLY A 184 -10.42 -27.03 28.99
C GLY A 184 -11.24 -27.78 27.92
N LYS A 185 -11.46 -27.22 26.72
CA LYS A 185 -12.23 -27.86 25.63
C LYS A 185 -11.47 -27.92 24.28
N PRO A 186 -10.46 -28.80 24.16
CA PRO A 186 -9.61 -28.84 22.97
C PRO A 186 -10.30 -29.42 21.73
N GLU A 187 -11.23 -30.38 21.89
CA GLU A 187 -11.88 -31.03 20.74
C GLU A 187 -12.90 -30.09 20.05
N GLY A 188 -12.64 -29.75 18.78
CA GLY A 188 -13.53 -28.93 17.95
C GLY A 188 -13.40 -27.42 18.14
N SER A 189 -12.44 -26.97 18.96
CA SER A 189 -12.18 -25.55 19.26
C SER A 189 -10.88 -25.03 18.64
N GLU A 190 -10.22 -25.80 17.77
CA GLU A 190 -8.87 -25.53 17.27
C GLU A 190 -8.78 -24.14 16.60
N ALA A 191 -9.77 -23.79 15.78
CA ALA A 191 -9.86 -22.48 15.14
C ALA A 191 -10.01 -21.32 16.13
N LEU A 192 -10.69 -21.53 17.27
CA LEU A 192 -10.87 -20.51 18.31
C LEU A 192 -9.60 -20.31 19.13
N ILE A 193 -8.85 -21.41 19.37
CA ILE A 193 -7.55 -21.36 20.04
C ILE A 193 -6.55 -20.59 19.18
N GLU A 194 -6.47 -20.91 17.88
CA GLU A 194 -5.61 -20.18 16.94
C GLU A 194 -5.94 -18.69 16.87
N LEU A 195 -7.24 -18.36 16.93
CA LEU A 195 -7.72 -16.99 16.95
C LEU A 195 -7.22 -16.25 18.20
N ALA A 196 -7.40 -16.85 19.37
CA ALA A 196 -6.98 -16.29 20.65
C ALA A 196 -5.45 -16.09 20.70
N ASP A 197 -4.67 -17.06 20.20
CA ASP A 197 -3.20 -16.97 20.14
C ASP A 197 -2.74 -15.79 19.27
N ASP A 198 -3.43 -15.52 18.15
CA ASP A 198 -3.08 -14.42 17.27
C ASP A 198 -3.48 -13.06 17.83
N MET A 199 -4.60 -12.99 18.55
CA MET A 199 -4.97 -11.79 19.31
C MET A 199 -3.97 -11.50 20.43
N GLU A 200 -3.53 -12.53 21.16
CA GLU A 200 -2.51 -12.42 22.19
C GLU A 200 -1.16 -11.94 21.63
N ALA A 201 -0.71 -12.52 20.51
CA ALA A 201 0.51 -12.09 19.85
C ALA A 201 0.46 -10.61 19.45
N ALA A 202 -0.69 -10.14 18.94
CA ALA A 202 -0.91 -8.75 18.63
C ALA A 202 -0.91 -7.84 19.88
N LEU A 203 -1.61 -8.25 20.95
CA LEU A 203 -1.65 -7.53 22.23
C LEU A 203 -0.26 -7.40 22.87
N ASN A 204 0.59 -8.41 22.69
CA ASN A 204 1.97 -8.43 23.17
C ASN A 204 2.95 -7.66 22.27
N GLY A 205 2.47 -7.05 21.18
CA GLY A 205 3.32 -6.29 20.25
C GLY A 205 4.31 -7.16 19.48
N GLN A 206 4.00 -8.45 19.27
CA GLN A 206 4.87 -9.39 18.55
C GLN A 206 4.83 -9.20 17.03
N VAL A 207 4.09 -8.19 16.54
CA VAL A 207 4.02 -7.81 15.13
C VAL A 207 4.39 -6.34 14.99
N LEU A 208 5.34 -6.05 14.12
CA LEU A 208 5.76 -4.70 13.78
C LEU A 208 4.65 -4.00 12.99
N VAL A 209 4.21 -2.83 13.45
CA VAL A 209 3.30 -1.93 12.73
C VAL A 209 4.08 -0.68 12.34
N GLY A 210 4.13 -0.36 11.04
CA GLY A 210 4.97 0.71 10.48
C GLY A 210 5.95 0.19 9.43
N ASP A 211 6.30 1.05 8.48
CA ASP A 211 7.30 0.87 7.39
C ASP A 211 7.07 -0.28 6.40
N SER A 212 5.96 -1.01 6.52
CA SER A 212 5.55 -2.07 5.59
C SER A 212 4.28 -1.71 4.82
N PHE A 213 3.97 -2.48 3.79
CA PHE A 213 2.83 -2.30 2.91
C PHE A 213 1.87 -3.49 2.91
N SER A 214 0.64 -3.19 2.53
CA SER A 214 -0.43 -4.14 2.29
C SER A 214 -1.03 -3.96 0.90
N VAL A 215 -1.44 -5.08 0.28
CA VAL A 215 -2.23 -5.07 -0.95
C VAL A 215 -3.68 -5.30 -0.60
N VAL A 216 -4.53 -4.36 -0.98
CA VAL A 216 -5.97 -4.41 -0.68
C VAL A 216 -6.78 -4.38 -1.97
N ILE A 217 -7.88 -5.14 -1.99
CA ILE A 217 -8.91 -5.04 -3.02
C ILE A 217 -10.11 -4.29 -2.40
N PRO A 218 -10.34 -3.03 -2.76
CA PRO A 218 -11.55 -2.33 -2.36
C PRO A 218 -12.77 -2.91 -3.07
N THR A 219 -13.91 -2.84 -2.40
CA THR A 219 -15.20 -3.10 -3.00
C THR A 219 -16.03 -1.83 -3.05
N ARG A 220 -16.99 -1.78 -3.98
CA ARG A 220 -18.01 -0.74 -4.07
C ARG A 220 -19.38 -1.38 -4.04
N ILE A 221 -20.23 -0.86 -3.17
CA ILE A 221 -21.61 -1.31 -3.03
C ILE A 221 -22.48 -0.33 -3.79
N GLU A 222 -23.28 -0.83 -4.72
CA GLU A 222 -24.31 -0.04 -5.37
C GLU A 222 -25.67 -0.46 -4.84
N ARG A 223 -26.43 0.48 -4.27
CA ARG A 223 -27.79 0.23 -3.78
C ARG A 223 -28.83 0.77 -4.73
N ALA A 224 -29.84 -0.02 -5.01
CA ALA A 224 -30.98 0.42 -5.80
C ALA A 224 -31.82 1.41 -4.98
N VAL A 225 -32.03 2.59 -5.56
CA VAL A 225 -32.96 3.61 -5.08
C VAL A 225 -34.06 3.74 -6.13
N GLN A 226 -35.31 3.75 -5.65
CA GLN A 226 -36.47 3.91 -6.50
C GLN A 226 -36.90 5.38 -6.47
N ASP A 227 -36.92 6.01 -7.65
CA ASP A 227 -37.47 7.34 -7.85
C ASP A 227 -38.62 7.23 -8.86
N GLY A 228 -39.85 7.27 -8.35
CA GLY A 228 -41.05 6.97 -9.13
C GLY A 228 -41.03 5.56 -9.76
N ALA A 229 -41.09 5.49 -11.09
CA ALA A 229 -41.07 4.25 -11.86
C ALA A 229 -39.66 3.81 -12.30
N MET A 230 -38.63 4.64 -12.07
CA MET A 230 -37.26 4.32 -12.45
C MET A 230 -36.45 3.84 -11.26
N ARG A 231 -35.57 2.88 -11.53
CA ARG A 231 -34.64 2.29 -10.56
C ARG A 231 -33.24 2.73 -10.93
N HIS A 232 -32.58 3.41 -10.01
CA HIS A 232 -31.20 3.86 -10.18
C HIS A 232 -30.31 3.23 -9.11
N TYR A 233 -29.06 2.95 -9.45
CA TYR A 233 -28.08 2.43 -8.50
C TYR A 233 -27.23 3.58 -8.00
N ILE A 234 -27.26 3.83 -6.69
CA ILE A 234 -26.43 4.84 -6.05
C ILE A 234 -25.20 4.16 -5.47
N PRO A 235 -23.99 4.62 -5.83
CA PRO A 235 -22.76 4.08 -5.29
C PRO A 235 -22.55 4.47 -3.83
N GLN A 236 -22.09 3.51 -3.04
CA GLN A 236 -21.68 3.64 -1.66
C GLN A 236 -20.30 2.98 -1.47
N THR A 237 -19.58 3.44 -0.47
CA THR A 237 -18.30 2.84 -0.06
C THR A 237 -18.54 1.38 0.34
N GLY A 238 -17.74 0.46 -0.20
CA GLY A 238 -17.72 -0.93 0.22
C GLY A 238 -16.71 -1.18 1.32
N ARG A 239 -16.16 -2.40 1.35
CA ARG A 239 -15.12 -2.83 2.29
C ARG A 239 -13.78 -2.96 1.58
N GLU A 240 -12.72 -3.04 2.35
CA GLU A 240 -11.38 -3.34 1.86
C GLU A 240 -11.07 -4.79 2.17
N ILE A 241 -10.53 -5.53 1.19
CA ILE A 241 -10.14 -6.93 1.38
C ILE A 241 -8.62 -6.97 1.34
N VAL A 242 -7.99 -7.16 2.50
CA VAL A 242 -6.53 -7.32 2.55
C VAL A 242 -6.17 -8.68 1.95
N VAL A 243 -5.30 -8.66 0.94
CA VAL A 243 -4.77 -9.84 0.24
C VAL A 243 -3.39 -10.22 0.79
N ALA A 244 -2.59 -9.23 1.15
CA ALA A 244 -1.26 -9.42 1.71
C ALA A 244 -0.88 -8.19 2.54
N HIS A 245 0.07 -8.34 3.46
CA HIS A 245 0.53 -7.29 4.39
C HIS A 245 1.97 -7.54 4.82
N GLY A 246 2.57 -6.56 5.52
CA GLY A 246 3.93 -6.69 6.01
C GLY A 246 4.96 -6.74 4.88
N LEU A 247 4.60 -6.19 3.72
CA LEU A 247 5.40 -6.28 2.51
C LEU A 247 6.38 -5.12 2.44
N ASP A 248 7.60 -5.35 1.98
CA ASP A 248 8.43 -4.25 1.46
C ASP A 248 7.93 -3.76 0.08
N ALA A 249 8.58 -2.73 -0.46
CA ALA A 249 8.22 -2.13 -1.73
C ALA A 249 8.27 -3.13 -2.92
N VAL A 250 9.25 -4.04 -2.92
CA VAL A 250 9.45 -5.04 -4.00
C VAL A 250 8.34 -6.08 -3.93
N GLN A 251 8.10 -6.60 -2.74
CA GLN A 251 7.04 -7.56 -2.44
C GLN A 251 5.66 -6.98 -2.79
N ALA A 252 5.38 -5.75 -2.37
CA ALA A 252 4.10 -5.08 -2.61
C ALA A 252 3.83 -4.91 -4.12
N GLY A 253 4.84 -4.51 -4.90
CA GLY A 253 4.73 -4.39 -6.35
C GLY A 253 4.39 -5.72 -7.04
N LYS A 254 5.05 -6.83 -6.62
CA LYS A 254 4.81 -8.17 -7.18
C LYS A 254 3.42 -8.68 -6.86
N VAL A 255 3.02 -8.59 -5.58
CA VAL A 255 1.70 -9.04 -5.14
C VAL A 255 0.61 -8.22 -5.82
N LEU A 256 0.75 -6.89 -5.91
CA LEU A 256 -0.22 -6.04 -6.58
C LEU A 256 -0.43 -6.48 -8.04
N ARG A 257 0.65 -6.75 -8.79
CA ARG A 257 0.55 -7.21 -10.20
C ARG A 257 -0.22 -8.52 -10.31
N LEU A 258 0.09 -9.51 -9.47
CA LEU A 258 -0.58 -10.82 -9.47
C LEU A 258 -2.06 -10.68 -9.11
N VAL A 259 -2.38 -9.83 -8.13
CA VAL A 259 -3.75 -9.54 -7.72
C VAL A 259 -4.53 -8.82 -8.82
N GLU A 260 -3.91 -7.85 -9.50
CA GLU A 260 -4.54 -7.12 -10.61
C GLU A 260 -4.89 -8.03 -11.80
N GLN A 261 -4.10 -9.08 -12.05
CA GLN A 261 -4.35 -10.05 -13.12
C GLN A 261 -5.61 -10.90 -12.87
N ASP A 262 -5.91 -11.26 -11.61
CA ASP A 262 -7.11 -12.05 -11.29
C ASP A 262 -7.64 -11.80 -9.87
N LYS A 263 -8.28 -10.63 -9.67
CA LYS A 263 -8.89 -10.22 -8.39
C LYS A 263 -9.94 -11.21 -7.90
N SER A 264 -10.67 -11.85 -8.82
CA SER A 264 -11.72 -12.81 -8.50
C SER A 264 -11.20 -14.06 -7.80
N ARG A 265 -9.91 -14.42 -7.95
CA ARG A 265 -9.33 -15.54 -7.19
C ARG A 265 -9.25 -15.25 -5.70
N PHE A 266 -9.05 -13.98 -5.34
CA PHE A 266 -8.82 -13.55 -3.96
C PHE A 266 -10.11 -13.28 -3.20
N VAL A 267 -11.22 -13.10 -3.91
CA VAL A 267 -12.54 -12.82 -3.33
C VAL A 267 -13.54 -13.84 -3.86
N ASP A 268 -14.03 -14.69 -2.95
CA ASP A 268 -15.10 -15.64 -3.30
C ASP A 268 -16.36 -14.86 -3.70
N ALA A 269 -16.83 -15.10 -4.93
CA ALA A 269 -18.02 -14.47 -5.47
C ALA A 269 -19.26 -14.71 -4.61
N SER A 270 -19.32 -15.80 -3.85
CA SER A 270 -20.41 -16.10 -2.91
C SER A 270 -20.52 -15.09 -1.76
N GLN A 271 -19.45 -14.33 -1.53
CA GLN A 271 -19.35 -13.37 -0.43
C GLN A 271 -19.61 -11.94 -0.85
N LEU A 272 -19.60 -11.67 -2.15
CA LEU A 272 -20.00 -10.38 -2.67
C LEU A 272 -21.51 -10.26 -2.48
N MET A 273 -21.95 -9.12 -1.94
CA MET A 273 -23.38 -8.85 -1.87
C MET A 273 -23.96 -8.82 -3.29
N ALA A 274 -24.86 -9.75 -3.58
CA ALA A 274 -25.57 -9.81 -4.85
C ALA A 274 -27.06 -10.04 -4.56
N GLY A 275 -27.89 -9.06 -4.90
CA GLY A 275 -29.32 -9.13 -4.66
C GLY A 275 -30.11 -8.15 -5.52
N SER A 276 -31.43 -8.19 -5.39
CA SER A 276 -32.29 -7.30 -6.15
C SER A 276 -31.98 -5.83 -5.84
N ASN A 277 -31.72 -5.48 -4.57
CA ASN A 277 -31.55 -4.10 -4.10
C ASN A 277 -30.10 -3.65 -3.90
N SER A 278 -29.12 -4.54 -4.03
CA SER A 278 -27.71 -4.22 -3.82
C SER A 278 -26.81 -5.11 -4.66
N LYS A 279 -25.71 -4.55 -5.16
CA LYS A 279 -24.62 -5.32 -5.77
C LYS A 279 -23.27 -4.78 -5.29
N GLU A 280 -22.34 -5.67 -4.98
CA GLU A 280 -20.98 -5.36 -4.61
C GLU A 280 -20.04 -5.72 -5.77
N THR A 281 -19.10 -4.83 -6.09
CA THR A 281 -18.15 -4.99 -7.19
C THR A 281 -16.73 -4.79 -6.69
N LEU A 282 -15.80 -5.56 -7.24
CA LEU A 282 -14.37 -5.39 -6.97
C LEU A 282 -13.83 -4.20 -7.76
N HIS A 283 -13.00 -3.40 -7.12
CA HIS A 283 -12.31 -2.28 -7.72
C HIS A 283 -10.81 -2.61 -7.92
N PRO A 284 -10.06 -1.74 -8.63
CA PRO A 284 -8.60 -1.82 -8.68
C PRO A 284 -8.00 -2.01 -7.29
N ALA A 285 -7.17 -3.04 -7.16
CA ALA A 285 -6.34 -3.27 -6.01
C ALA A 285 -5.31 -2.16 -5.93
N PHE A 286 -4.87 -1.88 -4.72
CA PHE A 286 -3.89 -0.82 -4.48
C PHE A 286 -3.02 -1.16 -3.27
N ILE A 287 -1.89 -0.46 -3.18
CA ILE A 287 -0.93 -0.64 -2.09
C ILE A 287 -1.27 0.40 -1.01
N VAL A 288 -1.26 -0.03 0.24
CA VAL A 288 -1.54 0.82 1.40
C VAL A 288 -0.41 0.65 2.39
N PRO A 289 0.16 1.72 2.98
CA PRO A 289 1.03 1.58 4.12
C PRO A 289 0.30 0.84 5.24
N ASP A 290 0.97 -0.03 5.97
CA ASP A 290 0.33 -0.77 7.06
C ASP A 290 -0.22 0.13 8.16
N SER A 291 0.34 1.34 8.32
CA SER A 291 -0.18 2.41 9.19
C SER A 291 -1.49 3.04 8.69
N GLY A 292 -1.74 2.98 7.38
CA GLY A 292 -2.94 3.50 6.72
C GLY A 292 -4.06 2.47 6.56
N LEU A 293 -3.83 1.21 6.92
CA LEU A 293 -4.87 0.19 6.93
C LEU A 293 -5.92 0.51 7.99
N ASN A 294 -7.10 0.92 7.53
CA ASN A 294 -8.22 1.21 8.41
C ASN A 294 -8.96 -0.08 8.84
N TRP A 295 -9.55 0.01 10.03
CA TRP A 295 -10.39 -0.95 10.76
C TRP A 295 -11.53 -1.63 9.97
N ILE A 296 -11.88 -1.15 8.78
CA ILE A 296 -12.93 -1.72 7.92
C ILE A 296 -12.40 -2.92 7.11
N SER A 297 -11.08 -3.14 7.07
CA SER A 297 -10.46 -4.08 6.13
C SER A 297 -10.69 -5.57 6.38
N THR A 298 -11.51 -5.94 7.37
CA THR A 298 -11.91 -7.35 7.62
C THR A 298 -13.07 -7.43 8.61
N ASP A 299 -14.32 -7.40 8.15
CA ASP A 299 -15.35 -8.10 8.95
C ASP A 299 -14.96 -9.59 8.92
N PHE A 300 -14.68 -10.16 10.09
CA PHE A 300 -14.23 -11.54 10.28
C PHE A 300 -15.21 -12.58 9.71
N ASN A 301 -16.40 -12.13 9.31
CA ASN A 301 -17.43 -12.93 8.63
C ASN A 301 -17.24 -13.05 7.10
N GLY A 302 -16.40 -12.22 6.47
CA GLY A 302 -16.03 -12.34 5.05
C GLY A 302 -14.84 -13.27 4.89
N ARG A 303 -15.08 -14.56 4.66
CA ARG A 303 -14.00 -15.55 4.55
C ARG A 303 -13.10 -15.24 3.35
N ARG A 304 -11.83 -14.97 3.59
CA ARG A 304 -10.83 -14.87 2.52
C ARG A 304 -10.85 -16.14 1.66
N SER A 305 -10.63 -16.01 0.35
CA SER A 305 -10.46 -17.18 -0.52
C SER A 305 -9.14 -17.88 -0.19
N ALA A 306 -9.17 -18.92 0.63
CA ALA A 306 -7.98 -19.72 0.97
C ALA A 306 -7.30 -20.28 -0.30
N GLU A 307 -8.08 -20.54 -1.35
CA GLU A 307 -7.56 -20.97 -2.65
C GLU A 307 -6.81 -19.85 -3.38
N GLY A 308 -7.32 -18.61 -3.33
CA GLY A 308 -6.64 -17.45 -3.89
C GLY A 308 -5.29 -17.18 -3.25
N TYR A 309 -5.21 -17.33 -1.93
CA TYR A 309 -3.96 -17.20 -1.17
C TYR A 309 -2.94 -18.29 -1.51
N LYS A 310 -3.38 -19.56 -1.54
CA LYS A 310 -2.51 -20.67 -1.97
C LYS A 310 -2.03 -20.50 -3.41
N HIS A 311 -2.87 -19.96 -4.28
CA HIS A 311 -2.48 -19.67 -5.65
C HIS A 311 -1.41 -18.57 -5.72
N LEU A 312 -1.61 -17.47 -4.99
CA LEU A 312 -0.59 -16.43 -4.87
C LEU A 312 0.73 -16.98 -4.33
N GLN A 313 0.68 -17.85 -3.31
CA GLN A 313 1.86 -18.55 -2.80
C GLN A 313 2.55 -19.37 -3.89
N ALA A 314 1.80 -20.14 -4.67
CA ALA A 314 2.37 -20.91 -5.78
C ALA A 314 3.06 -19.99 -6.79
N GLU A 315 2.39 -18.93 -7.25
CA GLU A 315 2.93 -17.97 -8.22
C GLU A 315 4.17 -17.24 -7.70
N LEU A 316 4.20 -16.89 -6.42
CA LEU A 316 5.38 -16.28 -5.80
C LEU A 316 6.55 -17.27 -5.70
N ASN A 317 6.26 -18.55 -5.44
CA ASN A 317 7.26 -19.62 -5.25
C ASN A 317 7.73 -20.28 -6.56
N THR A 318 7.04 -20.07 -7.69
CA THR A 318 7.32 -20.77 -8.97
C THR A 318 8.70 -20.44 -9.58
N SER A 319 9.47 -19.51 -8.99
CA SER A 319 10.84 -19.16 -9.44
C SER A 319 11.95 -20.06 -8.84
N MET A 320 11.67 -20.86 -7.79
CA MET A 320 12.72 -21.66 -7.14
C MET A 320 13.20 -22.87 -7.95
N GLU A 321 12.43 -23.39 -8.90
CA GLU A 321 12.81 -24.63 -9.63
C GLU A 321 13.72 -24.38 -10.85
N ALA A 322 13.96 -23.13 -11.25
CA ALA A 322 14.78 -22.82 -12.42
C ALA A 322 16.29 -22.61 -12.11
N LYS A 323 16.68 -22.50 -10.83
CA LYS A 323 18.08 -22.21 -10.43
C LYS A 323 18.90 -23.43 -9.96
N ASP A 324 18.30 -24.60 -9.77
CA ASP A 324 19.01 -25.85 -9.39
C ASP A 324 19.19 -26.83 -10.57
N GLY A 325 19.17 -26.33 -11.80
CA GLY A 325 19.21 -27.12 -13.03
C GLY A 325 20.39 -26.83 -13.97
N GLU A 326 21.50 -26.27 -13.50
CA GLU A 326 22.74 -26.26 -14.29
C GLU A 326 23.38 -27.66 -14.28
N VAL A 327 22.85 -28.56 -15.10
CA VAL A 327 23.66 -29.66 -15.64
C VAL A 327 24.28 -29.15 -16.93
N VAL A 328 25.48 -28.58 -16.82
CA VAL A 328 26.39 -28.40 -17.96
C VAL A 328 26.72 -29.79 -18.53
N PRO A 329 26.37 -30.11 -19.79
CA PRO A 329 27.04 -31.21 -20.46
C PRO A 329 28.35 -30.68 -21.01
N MET A 330 29.43 -31.18 -20.40
CA MET A 330 30.79 -31.16 -20.90
C MET A 330 30.87 -31.27 -22.42
N VAL A 331 31.72 -30.43 -22.99
CA VAL A 331 32.32 -30.57 -24.30
C VAL A 331 32.81 -32.01 -24.51
N ALA A 332 32.25 -32.68 -25.53
CA ALA A 332 32.92 -33.78 -26.23
C ALA A 332 33.12 -33.34 -27.68
N ASN A 333 34.28 -32.78 -27.94
CA ASN A 333 34.77 -32.47 -29.27
C ASN A 333 35.47 -33.72 -29.81
N SER A 334 34.90 -34.39 -30.82
CA SER A 334 35.66 -35.27 -31.73
C SER A 334 34.87 -35.67 -32.98
N ALA A 335 35.11 -34.90 -34.05
CA ALA A 335 35.55 -35.36 -35.38
C ALA A 335 34.64 -36.20 -36.32
N GLN A 336 34.67 -35.77 -37.60
CA GLN A 336 34.35 -36.46 -38.88
C GLN A 336 32.85 -36.54 -39.25
N ARG A 337 32.37 -36.03 -40.39
CA ARG A 337 32.96 -35.89 -41.75
C ARG A 337 32.64 -34.56 -42.41
#